data_AF-A0AAU3KWS0-F1
#
_entry.id   AF-A0AAU3KWS0-F1
#
_cell.length_a   1.000
_cell.length_b   1.000
_cell.length_c   1.000
_cell.angle_alpha   90.00
_cell.angle_beta   90.00
_cell.angle_gamma   90.00
#
_symmetry.space_group_name_H-M   'P 1'
#
loop_
_entity.id
_entity.type
_entity.pdbx_description
1 polymer ?
#
loop_
_entity_poly.entity_id
_entity_poly.type
_entity_poly.pdbx_seq_one_letter_code
_entity_poly.pdbx_strand_id
1 'polypeptide(L)'
;MAGRTLVPTLNDRGRQLYSMVRLALGMRSFTRTGQVGDGREAAARDYVLANATAGDPESVLVTIDRFARTRSMLVNVGDEKGLILDAAVRRAQPKLLLELGTYCGYSAVRSGRLLPGGARLVSVEFSAANAEVARAIIAHAGLADRVSVVVGTIGDGGKTAQQLTAEHGFAPGSVDFVFLDHAKEAYLADLNTMMDNGWLHPGTIVVADNVKVPGVPDYLAYMRQEQGRTWRTVEHSTHVEYQSILKDLVLESEYLGKQVP
;
A
#
# COMPACT_ATOMS: atom_id res chain seq x y z
N MET A 1 -1.65 -39.39 -20.03
CA MET A 1 -2.01 -39.48 -18.59
C MET A 1 -1.33 -38.32 -17.87
N ALA A 2 -1.92 -37.12 -17.90
CA ALA A 2 -1.39 -35.97 -17.17
C ALA A 2 -2.09 -35.93 -15.80
N GLY A 3 -1.29 -35.95 -14.73
CA GLY A 3 -1.77 -35.96 -13.36
C GLY A 3 -2.60 -34.71 -13.06
N ARG A 4 -3.90 -34.90 -12.87
CA ARG A 4 -4.75 -33.92 -12.20
C ARG A 4 -4.27 -33.81 -10.76
N THR A 5 -3.59 -32.71 -10.43
CA THR A 5 -3.32 -32.33 -9.05
C THR A 5 -4.66 -32.28 -8.32
N LEU A 6 -4.87 -33.20 -7.39
CA LEU A 6 -6.03 -33.23 -6.49
C LEU A 6 -5.97 -31.98 -5.62
N VAL A 7 -6.64 -30.91 -6.05
CA VAL A 7 -7.00 -29.83 -5.13
C VAL A 7 -8.18 -30.37 -4.33
N PRO A 8 -8.03 -30.64 -3.02
CA PRO A 8 -9.15 -31.13 -2.23
C PRO A 8 -10.31 -30.14 -2.31
N THR A 9 -11.53 -30.63 -2.51
CA THR A 9 -12.76 -29.83 -2.43
C THR A 9 -13.02 -29.45 -0.98
N LEU A 10 -12.27 -28.45 -0.51
CA LEU A 10 -12.40 -27.87 0.82
C LEU A 10 -13.63 -26.96 0.87
N ASN A 11 -14.32 -26.93 2.00
CA ASN A 11 -15.26 -25.85 2.32
C ASN A 11 -14.50 -24.52 2.53
N ASP A 12 -15.20 -23.40 2.67
CA ASP A 12 -14.55 -22.07 2.75
C ASP A 12 -13.54 -21.96 3.91
N ARG A 13 -13.86 -22.55 5.07
CA ARG A 13 -12.93 -22.60 6.22
C ARG A 13 -11.66 -23.41 5.91
N GLY A 14 -11.82 -24.57 5.26
CA GLY A 14 -10.70 -25.40 4.83
C GLY A 14 -9.81 -24.70 3.80
N ARG A 15 -10.42 -23.99 2.84
CA ARG A 15 -9.69 -23.16 1.86
C ARG A 15 -8.88 -22.06 2.52
N GLN A 16 -9.46 -21.37 3.52
CA GLN A 16 -8.75 -20.34 4.27
C GLN A 16 -7.55 -20.90 5.02
N LEU A 17 -7.73 -21.98 5.78
CA LEU A 17 -6.63 -22.60 6.53
C LEU A 17 -5.51 -23.05 5.59
N TYR A 18 -5.86 -23.67 4.46
CA TYR A 18 -4.89 -24.04 3.44
C TYR A 18 -4.17 -22.83 2.84
N SER A 19 -4.89 -21.73 2.59
CA SER A 19 -4.29 -20.47 2.13
C SER A 19 -3.32 -19.86 3.15
N MET A 20 -3.63 -19.92 4.44
CA MET A 20 -2.74 -19.44 5.51
C MET A 20 -1.44 -20.23 5.53
N VAL A 21 -1.52 -21.56 5.42
CA VAL A 21 -0.32 -22.42 5.36
C VAL A 21 0.54 -22.07 4.15
N ARG A 22 -0.07 -21.90 2.96
CA ARG A 22 0.69 -21.48 1.77
C ARG A 22 1.32 -20.10 1.92
N LEU A 23 0.62 -19.15 2.56
CA LEU A 23 1.16 -17.82 2.82
C LEU A 23 2.38 -17.90 3.74
N ALA A 24 2.28 -18.67 4.82
CA ALA A 24 3.38 -18.86 5.76
C ALA A 24 4.60 -19.49 5.09
N LEU A 25 4.40 -20.51 4.25
CA LEU A 25 5.48 -21.16 3.49
C LEU A 25 6.13 -20.20 2.46
N GLY A 26 5.35 -19.32 1.84
CA GLY A 26 5.83 -18.38 0.84
C GLY A 26 6.36 -17.05 1.41
N MET A 27 6.30 -16.82 2.72
CA MET A 27 6.67 -15.53 3.34
C MET A 27 8.12 -15.13 3.05
N ARG A 28 9.04 -16.09 3.01
CA ARG A 28 10.44 -15.82 2.65
C ARG A 28 10.61 -15.39 1.20
N SER A 29 9.78 -15.90 0.30
CA SER A 29 9.74 -15.45 -1.10
C SER A 29 9.15 -14.05 -1.19
N PHE A 30 8.06 -13.81 -0.45
CA PHE A 30 7.35 -12.55 -0.44
C PHE A 30 8.27 -11.39 -0.01
N THR A 31 9.00 -11.53 1.11
CA THR A 31 9.92 -10.48 1.58
C THR A 31 11.07 -10.19 0.61
N ARG A 32 11.45 -11.15 -0.24
CA ARG A 32 12.54 -11.00 -1.21
C ARG A 32 12.09 -10.50 -2.58
N THR A 33 10.88 -10.89 -3.01
CA THR A 33 10.43 -10.76 -4.41
C THR A 33 9.09 -10.04 -4.58
N GLY A 34 8.39 -9.81 -3.47
CA GLY A 34 7.06 -9.20 -3.43
C GLY A 34 5.95 -10.17 -3.76
N GLN A 35 6.30 -11.39 -4.15
CA GLN A 35 5.38 -12.46 -4.54
C GLN A 35 5.46 -13.58 -3.53
N VAL A 36 4.29 -14.08 -3.10
CA VAL A 36 4.24 -15.28 -2.24
C VAL A 36 4.79 -16.51 -2.98
N GLY A 37 4.72 -16.51 -4.31
CA GLY A 37 5.30 -17.56 -5.17
C GLY A 37 4.36 -18.73 -5.44
N ASP A 38 3.11 -18.65 -4.99
CA ASP A 38 2.07 -19.66 -5.24
C ASP A 38 1.00 -19.20 -6.26
N GLY A 39 1.27 -18.09 -6.95
CA GLY A 39 0.44 -17.52 -8.01
C GLY A 39 -0.81 -16.77 -7.54
N ARG A 40 -0.95 -16.52 -6.23
CA ARG A 40 -2.16 -15.87 -5.69
C ARG A 40 -2.38 -14.45 -6.22
N GLU A 41 -1.31 -13.71 -6.53
CA GLU A 41 -1.39 -12.33 -7.02
C GLU A 41 -1.99 -12.28 -8.42
N ALA A 42 -1.51 -13.15 -9.32
CA ALA A 42 -2.09 -13.31 -10.65
C ALA A 42 -3.54 -13.83 -10.57
N ALA A 43 -3.81 -14.78 -9.66
CA ALA A 43 -5.17 -15.28 -9.44
C ALA A 43 -6.11 -14.20 -8.90
N ALA A 44 -5.61 -13.27 -8.07
CA ALA A 44 -6.39 -12.14 -7.56
C ALA A 44 -6.76 -11.20 -8.72
N ARG A 45 -5.81 -10.84 -9.58
CA ARG A 45 -6.07 -10.09 -10.82
C ARG A 45 -7.16 -10.75 -11.65
N ASP A 46 -6.98 -12.02 -12.00
CA ASP A 46 -7.90 -12.74 -12.88
C ASP A 46 -9.30 -12.83 -12.27
N TYR A 47 -9.39 -13.03 -10.96
CA TYR A 47 -10.66 -13.02 -10.24
C TYR A 47 -11.33 -11.64 -10.28
N VAL A 48 -10.59 -10.55 -10.08
CA VAL A 48 -11.13 -9.18 -10.16
C VAL A 48 -11.64 -8.89 -11.57
N LEU A 49 -10.83 -9.12 -12.60
CA LEU A 49 -11.20 -8.83 -13.99
C LEU A 49 -12.46 -9.60 -14.43
N ALA A 50 -12.66 -10.81 -13.90
CA ALA A 50 -13.80 -11.66 -14.23
C ALA A 50 -15.08 -11.37 -13.42
N ASN A 51 -14.97 -10.75 -12.23
CA ASN A 51 -16.10 -10.67 -11.28
C ASN A 51 -16.46 -9.24 -10.84
N ALA A 52 -15.57 -8.27 -11.01
CA ALA A 52 -15.85 -6.87 -10.68
C ALA A 52 -16.42 -6.12 -11.90
N THR A 53 -17.31 -5.17 -11.65
CA THR A 53 -17.80 -4.24 -12.68
C THR A 53 -16.66 -3.35 -13.16
N ALA A 54 -16.38 -3.35 -14.47
CA ALA A 54 -15.34 -2.50 -15.05
C ALA A 54 -15.72 -1.01 -14.89
N GLY A 55 -14.75 -0.18 -14.51
CA GLY A 55 -14.95 1.25 -14.24
C GLY A 55 -15.56 1.57 -12.88
N ASP A 56 -15.75 0.58 -12.01
CA ASP A 56 -16.29 0.75 -10.66
C ASP A 56 -15.26 0.36 -9.59
N PRO A 57 -14.54 1.34 -9.00
CA PRO A 57 -13.56 1.09 -7.94
C PRO A 57 -14.14 0.38 -6.71
N GLU A 58 -15.40 0.66 -6.34
CA GLU A 58 -16.03 0.02 -5.17
C GLU A 58 -16.29 -1.46 -5.45
N SER A 59 -16.82 -1.78 -6.64
CA SER A 59 -16.97 -3.18 -7.07
C SER A 59 -15.62 -3.91 -7.10
N VAL A 60 -14.54 -3.24 -7.50
CA VAL A 60 -13.18 -3.83 -7.49
C VAL A 60 -12.72 -4.14 -6.06
N LEU A 61 -12.81 -3.18 -5.13
CA LEU A 61 -12.40 -3.38 -3.73
C LEU A 61 -13.17 -4.53 -3.08
N VAL A 62 -14.50 -4.54 -3.20
CA VAL A 62 -15.36 -5.62 -2.67
C VAL A 62 -14.97 -6.98 -3.26
N THR A 63 -14.57 -7.02 -4.53
CA THR A 63 -14.16 -8.26 -5.21
C THR A 63 -12.79 -8.75 -4.73
N ILE A 64 -11.83 -7.84 -4.48
CA ILE A 64 -10.55 -8.17 -3.88
C ILE A 64 -10.75 -8.75 -2.47
N ASP A 65 -11.58 -8.11 -1.64
CA ASP A 65 -11.84 -8.60 -0.28
C ASP A 65 -12.56 -9.95 -0.28
N ARG A 66 -13.48 -10.17 -1.24
CA ARG A 66 -14.10 -11.48 -1.45
C ARG A 66 -13.07 -12.54 -1.82
N PHE A 67 -12.13 -12.24 -2.72
CA PHE A 67 -11.04 -13.15 -3.08
C PHE A 67 -10.17 -13.48 -1.86
N ALA A 68 -9.73 -12.44 -1.12
CA ALA A 68 -8.90 -12.57 0.07
C ALA A 68 -9.55 -13.48 1.13
N ARG A 69 -10.86 -13.35 1.32
CA ARG A 69 -11.63 -14.10 2.33
C ARG A 69 -11.98 -15.52 1.92
N THR A 70 -12.25 -15.77 0.63
CA THR A 70 -12.86 -17.04 0.18
C THR A 70 -11.93 -17.94 -0.64
N ARG A 71 -10.87 -17.37 -1.23
CA ARG A 71 -9.97 -18.09 -2.15
C ARG A 71 -8.56 -18.14 -1.63
N SER A 72 -7.92 -17.00 -1.47
CA SER A 72 -6.52 -16.93 -1.05
C SER A 72 -6.25 -15.61 -0.36
N MET A 73 -5.77 -15.69 0.89
CA MET A 73 -5.42 -14.51 1.67
C MET A 73 -4.39 -13.65 0.94
N LEU A 74 -4.64 -12.35 0.96
CA LEU A 74 -3.75 -11.32 0.45
C LEU A 74 -3.20 -10.52 1.64
N VAL A 75 -2.07 -9.85 1.41
CA VAL A 75 -1.40 -8.98 2.39
C VAL A 75 -1.80 -7.51 2.20
N ASN A 76 -3.07 -7.26 1.88
CA ASN A 76 -3.59 -5.91 1.68
C ASN A 76 -3.98 -5.28 3.03
N VAL A 77 -3.91 -3.96 3.16
CA VAL A 77 -4.35 -3.13 4.32
C VAL A 77 -5.71 -3.51 4.94
N GLY A 78 -6.63 -4.10 4.17
CA GLY A 78 -7.93 -4.57 4.65
C GLY A 78 -8.93 -3.46 5.01
N ASP A 79 -10.16 -3.85 5.38
CA ASP A 79 -11.29 -2.93 5.54
C ASP A 79 -11.15 -1.94 6.70
N GLU A 80 -10.71 -2.38 7.88
CA GLU A 80 -10.64 -1.54 9.09
C GLU A 80 -9.62 -0.41 8.93
N LYS A 81 -8.39 -0.75 8.56
CA LYS A 81 -7.31 0.22 8.34
C LYS A 81 -7.54 1.04 7.08
N GLY A 82 -8.18 0.45 6.08
CA GLY A 82 -8.63 1.16 4.90
C GLY A 82 -9.60 2.31 5.18
N LEU A 83 -10.42 2.25 6.24
CA LEU A 83 -11.28 3.38 6.63
C LEU A 83 -10.49 4.57 7.20
N ILE A 84 -9.39 4.29 7.91
CA ILE A 84 -8.48 5.33 8.42
C ILE A 84 -7.79 6.01 7.24
N LEU A 85 -7.26 5.22 6.29
CA LEU A 85 -6.67 5.75 5.06
C LEU A 85 -7.68 6.59 4.28
N ASP A 86 -8.91 6.08 4.09
CA ASP A 86 -9.99 6.80 3.40
C ASP A 86 -10.29 8.15 4.07
N ALA A 87 -10.36 8.18 5.41
CA ALA A 87 -10.62 9.40 6.17
C ALA A 87 -9.47 10.40 6.05
N ALA A 88 -8.22 9.93 6.08
CA ALA A 88 -7.03 10.76 5.94
C ALA A 88 -6.95 11.39 4.54
N VAL A 89 -7.15 10.60 3.47
CA VAL A 89 -7.15 11.11 2.08
C VAL A 89 -8.27 12.13 1.88
N ARG A 90 -9.49 11.85 2.38
CA ARG A 90 -10.61 12.79 2.27
C ARG A 90 -10.34 14.12 2.98
N ARG A 91 -9.72 14.08 4.17
CA ARG A 91 -9.39 15.30 4.92
C ARG A 91 -8.25 16.09 4.25
N ALA A 92 -7.24 15.39 3.75
CA ALA A 92 -6.07 16.03 3.14
C ALA A 92 -6.37 16.63 1.75
N GLN A 93 -7.30 16.06 0.99
CA GLN A 93 -7.61 16.47 -0.40
C GLN A 93 -6.34 16.64 -1.26
N PRO A 94 -5.46 15.62 -1.32
CA PRO A 94 -4.13 15.78 -1.92
C PRO A 94 -4.22 16.00 -3.43
N LYS A 95 -3.33 16.84 -3.97
CA LYS A 95 -3.10 16.97 -5.43
C LYS A 95 -2.12 15.93 -5.92
N LEU A 96 -1.12 15.59 -5.11
CA LEU A 96 -0.17 14.52 -5.35
C LEU A 96 -0.07 13.61 -4.13
N LEU A 97 -0.48 12.35 -4.31
CA LEU A 97 -0.33 11.27 -3.33
C LEU A 97 0.80 10.34 -3.78
N LEU A 98 1.79 10.12 -2.91
CA LEU A 98 2.80 9.08 -3.08
C LEU A 98 2.42 7.86 -2.25
N GLU A 99 2.41 6.68 -2.86
CA GLU A 99 2.30 5.40 -2.17
C GLU A 99 3.61 4.63 -2.32
N LEU A 100 4.13 4.08 -1.22
CA LEU A 100 5.27 3.17 -1.23
C LEU A 100 4.79 1.78 -0.84
N GLY A 101 4.76 0.86 -1.81
CA GLY A 101 4.19 -0.49 -1.69
C GLY A 101 2.82 -0.59 -2.38
N THR A 102 2.78 -1.13 -3.61
CA THR A 102 1.52 -1.26 -4.36
C THR A 102 0.89 -2.63 -4.20
N TYR A 103 1.71 -3.69 -4.15
CA TYR A 103 1.29 -5.09 -4.20
C TYR A 103 0.26 -5.37 -5.31
N CYS A 104 -0.97 -5.76 -4.97
CA CYS A 104 -2.04 -6.01 -5.95
C CYS A 104 -2.85 -4.75 -6.31
N GLY A 105 -2.48 -3.56 -5.80
CA GLY A 105 -3.14 -2.29 -6.11
C GLY A 105 -4.41 -2.00 -5.30
N TYR A 106 -4.66 -2.73 -4.20
CA TYR A 106 -5.85 -2.50 -3.36
C TYR A 106 -5.87 -1.09 -2.78
N SER A 107 -4.80 -0.67 -2.09
CA SER A 107 -4.69 0.67 -1.51
C SER A 107 -4.62 1.76 -2.58
N ALA A 108 -3.99 1.48 -3.73
CA ALA A 108 -3.98 2.37 -4.88
C ALA A 108 -5.39 2.64 -5.44
N VAL A 109 -6.21 1.61 -5.63
CA VAL A 109 -7.63 1.75 -6.03
C VAL A 109 -8.42 2.48 -4.94
N ARG A 110 -8.16 2.12 -3.68
CA ARG A 110 -8.80 2.71 -2.51
C ARG A 110 -8.55 4.21 -2.45
N SER A 111 -7.31 4.66 -2.37
CA SER A 111 -6.97 6.08 -2.33
C SER A 111 -7.32 6.80 -3.64
N GLY A 112 -7.08 6.16 -4.79
CA GLY A 112 -7.33 6.73 -6.11
C GLY A 112 -8.79 7.15 -6.35
N ARG A 113 -9.76 6.39 -5.82
CA ARG A 113 -11.20 6.72 -5.95
C ARG A 113 -11.63 7.95 -5.14
N LEU A 114 -10.80 8.39 -4.19
CA LEU A 114 -11.08 9.51 -3.29
C LEU A 114 -10.37 10.80 -3.69
N LEU A 115 -9.52 10.73 -4.72
CA LEU A 115 -8.75 11.89 -5.17
C LEU A 115 -9.65 13.01 -5.71
N PRO A 116 -9.35 14.28 -5.38
CA PRO A 116 -9.98 15.43 -6.02
C PRO A 116 -9.77 15.46 -7.55
N GLY A 117 -10.59 16.25 -8.25
CA GLY A 117 -10.40 16.47 -9.68
C GLY A 117 -9.01 17.02 -10.01
N GLY A 118 -8.32 16.39 -10.96
CA GLY A 118 -6.96 16.77 -11.39
C GLY A 118 -5.83 16.30 -10.47
N ALA A 119 -6.13 15.66 -9.35
CA ALA A 119 -5.13 15.05 -8.48
C ALA A 119 -4.62 13.71 -9.03
N ARG A 120 -3.44 13.30 -8.59
CA ARG A 120 -2.78 12.06 -9.03
C ARG A 120 -2.23 11.27 -7.85
N LEU A 121 -2.24 9.96 -8.00
CA LEU A 121 -1.55 8.99 -7.16
C LEU A 121 -0.38 8.40 -7.94
N VAL A 122 0.80 8.38 -7.35
CA VAL A 122 1.96 7.67 -7.87
C VAL A 122 2.37 6.64 -6.84
N SER A 123 2.27 5.37 -7.22
CA SER A 123 2.62 4.24 -6.37
C SER A 123 3.95 3.64 -6.81
N VAL A 124 4.84 3.37 -5.88
CA VAL A 124 6.16 2.77 -6.12
C VAL A 124 6.13 1.32 -5.65
N GLU A 125 6.39 0.39 -6.57
CA GLU A 125 6.40 -1.05 -6.34
C GLU A 125 7.74 -1.65 -6.72
N PHE A 126 8.36 -2.40 -5.81
CA PHE A 126 9.66 -3.00 -6.10
C PHE A 126 9.55 -4.21 -7.06
N SER A 127 8.44 -4.95 -7.01
CA SER A 127 8.23 -6.14 -7.83
C SER A 127 7.55 -5.80 -9.14
N ALA A 128 8.26 -5.95 -10.26
CA ALA A 128 7.69 -5.74 -11.59
C ALA A 128 6.43 -6.58 -11.83
N ALA A 129 6.39 -7.82 -11.32
CA ALA A 129 5.24 -8.71 -11.44
C ALA A 129 4.02 -8.18 -10.66
N ASN A 130 4.21 -7.65 -9.45
CA ASN A 130 3.14 -6.98 -8.70
C ASN A 130 2.67 -5.72 -9.44
N ALA A 131 3.60 -4.92 -9.97
CA ALA A 131 3.25 -3.72 -10.69
C ALA A 131 2.38 -4.02 -11.93
N GLU A 132 2.63 -5.12 -12.64
CA GLU A 132 1.76 -5.57 -13.74
C GLU A 132 0.36 -5.99 -13.25
N VAL A 133 0.29 -6.74 -12.15
CA VAL A 133 -0.98 -7.11 -11.50
C VAL A 133 -1.78 -5.87 -11.10
N ALA A 134 -1.14 -4.94 -10.38
CA ALA A 134 -1.76 -3.71 -9.91
C ALA A 134 -2.24 -2.84 -11.07
N ARG A 135 -1.42 -2.63 -12.11
CA ARG A 135 -1.82 -1.84 -13.29
C ARG A 135 -3.07 -2.40 -13.96
N ALA A 136 -3.18 -3.72 -14.09
CA ALA A 136 -4.37 -4.36 -14.67
C ALA A 136 -5.63 -4.12 -13.81
N ILE A 137 -5.51 -4.26 -12.49
CA ILE A 137 -6.61 -4.01 -11.55
C ILE A 137 -7.01 -2.53 -11.54
N ILE A 138 -6.04 -1.62 -11.49
CA ILE A 138 -6.24 -0.15 -11.51
C ILE A 138 -6.92 0.29 -12.82
N ALA A 139 -6.48 -0.26 -13.95
CA ALA A 139 -7.12 0.00 -15.24
C ALA A 139 -8.56 -0.51 -15.27
N HIS A 140 -8.82 -1.72 -14.76
CA HIS A 140 -10.18 -2.27 -14.65
C HIS A 140 -11.07 -1.46 -13.72
N ALA A 141 -10.51 -0.86 -12.67
CA ALA A 141 -11.21 0.08 -11.78
C ALA A 141 -11.53 1.43 -12.45
N GLY A 142 -11.01 1.71 -13.66
CA GLY A 142 -11.21 2.98 -14.35
C GLY A 142 -10.37 4.14 -13.79
N LEU A 143 -9.24 3.85 -13.14
CA LEU A 143 -8.39 4.83 -12.45
C LEU A 143 -7.03 5.07 -13.14
N ALA A 144 -6.80 4.49 -14.32
CA ALA A 144 -5.52 4.59 -15.02
C ALA A 144 -5.14 6.02 -15.46
N ASP A 145 -6.10 6.94 -15.51
CA ASP A 145 -5.88 8.36 -15.82
C ASP A 145 -5.18 9.13 -14.70
N ARG A 146 -5.31 8.65 -13.45
CA ARG A 146 -4.85 9.37 -12.25
C ARG A 146 -3.97 8.54 -11.33
N VAL A 147 -3.91 7.22 -11.50
CA VAL A 147 -3.08 6.32 -10.70
C VAL A 147 -1.99 5.73 -11.57
N SER A 148 -0.73 6.07 -11.27
CA SER A 148 0.46 5.52 -11.92
C SER A 148 1.19 4.55 -11.00
N VAL A 149 1.77 3.50 -11.57
CA VAL A 149 2.63 2.56 -10.83
C VAL A 149 4.03 2.59 -11.43
N VAL A 150 5.02 2.93 -10.62
CA VAL A 150 6.46 3.00 -10.96
C VAL A 150 7.17 1.79 -10.36
N VAL A 151 8.01 1.12 -11.14
CA VAL A 151 8.78 -0.03 -10.63
C VAL A 151 10.10 0.46 -10.05
N GLY A 152 10.31 0.24 -8.75
CA GLY A 152 11.52 0.66 -8.06
C GLY A 152 11.39 0.72 -6.54
N THR A 153 12.36 1.37 -5.89
CA THR A 153 12.34 1.69 -4.45
C THR A 153 13.00 3.05 -4.23
N ILE A 154 12.65 3.75 -3.15
CA ILE A 154 13.28 5.06 -2.85
C ILE A 154 14.77 4.89 -2.51
N GLY A 155 15.14 3.79 -1.85
CA GLY A 155 16.52 3.44 -1.52
C GLY A 155 17.41 2.93 -2.68
N ASP A 156 16.99 3.04 -3.94
CA ASP A 156 17.72 2.49 -5.10
C ASP A 156 18.88 3.36 -5.64
N GLY A 157 19.47 4.19 -4.77
CA GLY A 157 20.51 5.15 -5.17
C GLY A 157 19.98 6.36 -5.94
N GLY A 158 18.69 6.65 -5.82
CA GLY A 158 18.05 7.84 -6.38
C GLY A 158 17.54 7.67 -7.80
N LYS A 159 17.63 6.48 -8.39
CA LYS A 159 17.11 6.20 -9.73
C LYS A 159 15.59 6.39 -9.78
N THR A 160 14.86 5.81 -8.82
CA THR A 160 13.41 5.99 -8.73
C THR A 160 13.06 7.45 -8.45
N ALA A 161 13.80 8.14 -7.58
CA ALA A 161 13.56 9.56 -7.30
C ALA A 161 13.76 10.47 -8.52
N GLN A 162 14.77 10.19 -9.35
CA GLN A 162 15.00 10.89 -10.62
C GLN A 162 13.85 10.65 -11.60
N GLN A 163 13.36 9.40 -11.70
CA GLN A 163 12.21 9.09 -12.54
C GLN A 163 10.94 9.82 -12.08
N LEU A 164 10.65 9.79 -10.77
CA LEU A 164 9.52 10.51 -10.18
C LEU A 164 9.59 12.02 -10.48
N THR A 165 10.79 12.60 -10.43
CA THR A 165 11.02 14.01 -10.76
C THR A 165 10.78 14.29 -12.24
N ALA A 166 11.33 13.47 -13.13
CA ALA A 166 11.28 13.68 -14.57
C ALA A 166 9.90 13.43 -15.19
N GLU A 167 9.16 12.42 -14.68
CA GLU A 167 7.96 11.89 -15.34
C GLU A 167 6.68 12.19 -14.56
N HIS A 168 6.77 12.38 -13.24
CA HIS A 168 5.61 12.43 -12.35
C HIS A 168 5.45 13.76 -11.61
N GLY A 169 6.33 14.73 -11.86
CA GLY A 169 6.21 16.09 -11.32
C GLY A 169 6.61 16.22 -9.85
N PHE A 170 7.44 15.30 -9.35
CA PHE A 170 8.01 15.41 -8.02
C PHE A 170 9.03 16.55 -7.99
N ALA A 171 8.78 17.51 -7.12
CA ALA A 171 9.59 18.71 -6.92
C ALA A 171 9.54 19.14 -5.44
N PRO A 172 10.35 20.12 -5.01
CA PRO A 172 10.27 20.62 -3.64
C PRO A 172 8.85 21.06 -3.27
N GLY A 173 8.33 20.55 -2.15
CA GLY A 173 7.01 20.84 -1.61
C GLY A 173 5.82 20.36 -2.45
N SER A 174 6.03 19.41 -3.37
CA SER A 174 4.98 18.92 -4.28
C SER A 174 4.10 17.81 -3.72
N VAL A 175 4.55 17.08 -2.70
CA VAL A 175 3.87 15.88 -2.19
C VAL A 175 2.97 16.25 -1.01
N ASP A 176 1.66 16.18 -1.22
CA ASP A 176 0.66 16.52 -0.18
C ASP A 176 0.38 15.34 0.75
N PHE A 177 0.52 14.10 0.26
CA PHE A 177 0.19 12.91 1.02
C PHE A 177 1.14 11.76 0.70
N VAL A 178 1.54 11.01 1.73
CA VAL A 178 2.35 9.80 1.61
C VAL A 178 1.67 8.65 2.32
N PHE A 179 1.54 7.51 1.66
CA PHE A 179 1.14 6.23 2.27
C PHE A 179 2.33 5.27 2.29
N LEU A 180 2.73 4.82 3.48
CA LEU A 180 3.82 3.85 3.67
C LEU A 180 3.22 2.48 3.98
N ASP A 181 3.37 1.56 3.02
CA ASP A 181 2.99 0.14 3.17
C ASP A 181 3.96 -0.84 2.47
N HIS A 182 5.26 -0.52 2.47
CA HIS A 182 6.31 -1.35 1.87
C HIS A 182 7.16 -2.07 2.93
N ALA A 183 8.39 -2.47 2.57
CA ALA A 183 9.38 -3.03 3.48
C ALA A 183 9.58 -2.14 4.72
N LYS A 184 9.25 -2.70 5.88
CA LYS A 184 9.06 -1.95 7.13
C LYS A 184 10.39 -1.32 7.61
N GLU A 185 11.50 -2.02 7.42
CA GLU A 185 12.86 -1.55 7.68
C GLU A 185 13.27 -0.29 6.90
N ALA A 186 12.60 0.01 5.78
CA ALA A 186 12.93 1.15 4.94
C ALA A 186 12.15 2.43 5.29
N TYR A 187 11.12 2.37 6.14
CA TYR A 187 10.19 3.49 6.36
C TYR A 187 10.88 4.78 6.77
N LEU A 188 11.78 4.71 7.75
CA LEU A 188 12.49 5.89 8.24
C LEU A 188 13.50 6.41 7.21
N ALA A 189 14.23 5.52 6.54
CA ALA A 189 15.21 5.90 5.53
C ALA A 189 14.54 6.56 4.31
N ASP A 190 13.42 6.01 3.85
CA ASP A 190 12.66 6.54 2.74
C ASP A 190 11.98 7.86 3.12
N LEU A 191 11.45 7.99 4.34
CA LEU A 191 10.93 9.27 4.86
C LEU A 191 12.01 10.36 4.87
N ASN A 192 13.20 10.04 5.38
CA ASN A 192 14.33 10.97 5.40
C ASN A 192 14.73 11.37 3.99
N THR A 193 14.78 10.41 3.04
CA THR A 193 15.08 10.69 1.64
C THR A 193 14.05 11.66 1.03
N MET A 194 12.76 11.47 1.31
CA MET A 194 11.71 12.39 0.84
C MET A 194 11.86 13.80 1.44
N MET A 195 12.21 13.90 2.72
CA MET A 195 12.48 15.18 3.38
C MET A 195 13.74 15.87 2.85
N ASP A 196 14.80 15.13 2.55
CA ASP A 196 16.08 15.67 2.06
C ASP A 196 16.00 16.07 0.60
N ASN A 197 15.20 15.36 -0.20
CA ASN A 197 14.79 15.81 -1.54
C ASN A 197 13.82 17.01 -1.50
N GLY A 198 13.39 17.43 -0.31
CA GLY A 198 12.51 18.56 -0.09
C GLY A 198 11.08 18.34 -0.60
N TRP A 199 10.66 17.10 -0.89
CA TRP A 199 9.36 16.82 -1.51
C TRP A 199 8.17 17.18 -0.62
N LEU A 200 8.37 17.15 0.71
CA LEU A 200 7.33 17.43 1.69
C LEU A 200 7.22 18.93 1.97
N HIS A 201 6.02 19.41 2.26
CA HIS A 201 5.75 20.79 2.69
C HIS A 201 5.01 20.78 4.04
N PRO A 202 5.03 21.87 4.82
CA PRO A 202 4.19 21.97 6.01
C PRO A 202 2.72 21.69 5.65
N GLY A 203 2.11 20.73 6.35
CA GLY A 203 0.77 20.20 6.06
C GLY A 203 0.75 18.88 5.27
N THR A 204 1.89 18.39 4.74
CA THR A 204 1.96 17.04 4.16
C THR A 204 1.53 16.01 5.19
N ILE A 205 0.63 15.11 4.81
CA ILE A 205 0.17 14.01 5.67
C ILE A 205 0.88 12.72 5.30
N VAL A 206 1.48 12.05 6.27
CA VAL A 206 2.07 10.71 6.12
C VAL A 206 1.25 9.72 6.92
N VAL A 207 0.70 8.71 6.24
CA VAL A 207 0.03 7.56 6.88
C VAL A 207 0.94 6.35 6.75
N ALA A 208 1.31 5.74 7.88
CA ALA A 208 2.15 4.56 7.93
C ALA A 208 1.39 3.37 8.50
N ASP A 209 1.39 2.27 7.75
CA ASP A 209 0.68 1.05 8.12
C ASP A 209 1.58 -0.02 8.78
N ASN A 210 0.96 -0.87 9.59
CA ASN A 210 1.59 -1.94 10.39
C ASN A 210 2.71 -1.49 11.32
N VAL A 211 2.52 -0.36 12.00
CA VAL A 211 3.55 0.24 12.86
C VAL A 211 3.86 -0.61 14.09
N LYS A 212 2.94 -1.50 14.49
CA LYS A 212 3.10 -2.34 15.69
C LYS A 212 3.38 -3.81 15.38
N VAL A 213 2.76 -4.40 14.37
CA VAL A 213 3.01 -5.79 13.95
C VAL A 213 3.00 -5.86 12.43
N PRO A 214 4.14 -6.13 11.76
CA PRO A 214 5.40 -6.65 12.29
C PRO A 214 6.28 -5.62 13.04
N GLY A 215 5.93 -4.34 12.98
CA GLY A 215 6.55 -3.28 13.77
C GLY A 215 7.63 -2.48 13.03
N VAL A 216 7.62 -1.15 13.16
CA VAL A 216 8.70 -0.26 12.71
C VAL A 216 9.24 0.57 13.88
N PRO A 217 10.08 -0.04 14.75
CA PRO A 217 10.50 0.60 16.01
C PRO A 217 11.28 1.90 15.77
N ASP A 218 12.15 1.94 14.76
CA ASP A 218 12.96 3.12 14.46
C ASP A 218 12.10 4.28 13.96
N TYR A 219 11.14 4.00 13.06
CA TYR A 219 10.17 4.99 12.58
C TYR A 219 9.29 5.52 13.72
N LEU A 220 8.78 4.62 14.58
CA LEU A 220 7.94 5.00 15.72
C LEU A 220 8.73 5.83 16.74
N ALA A 221 9.97 5.44 17.05
CA ALA A 221 10.85 6.18 17.94
C ALA A 221 11.13 7.58 17.40
N TYR A 222 11.44 7.69 16.11
CA TYR A 222 11.65 8.96 15.42
C TYR A 222 10.40 9.86 15.50
N MET A 223 9.21 9.33 15.17
CA MET A 223 7.96 10.10 15.22
C MET A 223 7.63 10.62 16.63
N ARG A 224 7.95 9.83 17.67
CA ARG A 224 7.79 10.26 19.06
C ARG A 224 8.79 11.33 19.46
N GLN A 225 10.04 11.20 19.02
CA GLN A 225 11.10 12.17 19.29
C GLN A 225 10.82 13.52 18.63
N GLU A 226 10.25 13.51 17.43
CA GLU A 226 9.98 14.72 16.64
C GLU A 226 8.57 15.32 16.85
N GLN A 227 7.79 14.73 17.76
CA GLN A 227 6.44 15.19 18.09
C GLN A 227 6.45 16.65 18.57
N GLY A 228 5.65 17.49 17.92
CA GLY A 228 5.54 18.92 18.20
C GLY A 228 6.71 19.76 17.67
N ARG A 229 7.74 19.14 17.09
CA ARG A 229 8.90 19.83 16.50
C ARG A 229 8.78 19.86 14.98
N THR A 230 8.94 18.68 14.39
CA THR A 230 8.92 18.47 12.93
C THR A 230 7.64 17.75 12.50
N TRP A 231 7.01 17.01 13.42
CA TRP A 231 5.83 16.19 13.14
C TRP A 231 4.75 16.40 14.19
N ARG A 232 3.48 16.31 13.77
CA ARG A 232 2.34 16.11 14.67
C ARG A 232 1.71 14.77 14.32
N THR A 233 1.91 13.79 15.19
CA THR A 233 1.46 12.41 15.00
C THR A 233 0.25 12.08 15.86
N VAL A 234 -0.70 11.36 15.28
CA VAL A 234 -1.84 10.71 15.92
C VAL A 234 -1.70 9.20 15.73
N GLU A 235 -1.84 8.44 16.83
CA GLU A 235 -1.83 6.98 16.80
C GLU A 235 -3.27 6.45 16.69
N HIS A 236 -3.56 5.65 15.66
CA HIS A 236 -4.85 4.96 15.50
C HIS A 236 -4.67 3.47 15.87
N SER A 237 -5.32 3.04 16.95
CA SER A 237 -5.30 1.62 17.36
C SER A 237 -6.21 0.79 16.45
N THR A 238 -5.67 -0.27 15.85
CA THR A 238 -6.38 -1.12 14.88
C THR A 238 -6.12 -2.60 15.18
N HIS A 239 -6.60 -3.50 14.31
CA HIS A 239 -6.26 -4.92 14.33
C HIS A 239 -5.53 -5.34 13.04
N VAL A 240 -4.75 -6.42 13.12
CA VAL A 240 -4.09 -7.05 11.96
C VAL A 240 -5.14 -7.54 10.96
N GLU A 241 -4.83 -7.48 9.67
CA GLU A 241 -5.81 -7.67 8.60
C GLU A 241 -6.45 -9.06 8.66
N TYR A 242 -7.77 -9.08 8.52
CA TYR A 242 -8.58 -10.30 8.54
C TYR A 242 -8.48 -11.10 9.86
N GLN A 243 -7.98 -10.50 10.95
CA GLN A 243 -7.90 -11.10 12.30
C GLN A 243 -8.39 -10.13 13.38
N SER A 244 -9.28 -10.56 14.27
CA SER A 244 -9.89 -9.69 15.29
C SER A 244 -9.14 -9.63 16.63
N ILE A 245 -7.93 -10.22 16.73
CA ILE A 245 -7.27 -10.46 18.03
C ILE A 245 -5.92 -9.72 18.16
N LEU A 246 -5.13 -9.66 17.09
CA LEU A 246 -3.83 -8.99 17.15
C LEU A 246 -4.02 -7.51 16.90
N LYS A 247 -3.63 -6.68 17.87
CA LYS A 247 -3.67 -5.22 17.75
C LYS A 247 -2.55 -4.73 16.85
N ASP A 248 -2.89 -3.93 15.87
CA ASP A 248 -1.96 -3.19 15.03
C ASP A 248 -2.07 -1.68 15.29
N LEU A 249 -1.23 -0.90 14.61
CA LEU A 249 -1.21 0.55 14.74
C LEU A 249 -1.01 1.19 13.38
N VAL A 250 -1.86 2.17 13.07
CA VAL A 250 -1.65 3.11 11.96
C VAL A 250 -1.22 4.44 12.55
N LEU A 251 -0.11 4.98 12.07
CA LEU A 251 0.30 6.34 12.41
C LEU A 251 -0.16 7.29 11.32
N GLU A 252 -0.75 8.41 11.73
CA GLU A 252 -1.03 9.54 10.87
C GLU A 252 -0.21 10.75 11.37
N SER A 253 0.70 11.24 10.53
CA SER A 253 1.67 12.26 10.90
C SER A 253 1.58 13.45 9.94
N GLU A 254 1.27 14.62 10.48
CA GLU A 254 1.32 15.91 9.77
C GLU A 254 2.74 16.49 9.86
N TYR A 255 3.35 16.80 8.73
CA TYR A 255 4.65 17.46 8.65
C TYR A 255 4.51 18.94 9.01
N LEU A 256 5.27 19.42 10.00
CA LEU A 256 5.25 20.82 10.45
C LEU A 256 6.33 21.68 9.79
N GLY A 257 7.22 21.06 9.01
CA GLY A 257 8.42 21.70 8.46
C GLY A 257 9.66 21.52 9.35
N LYS A 258 10.85 21.55 8.74
CA LYS A 258 12.11 21.65 9.50
C LYS A 258 12.15 23.02 10.18
N GLN A 259 12.26 23.05 11.51
CA GLN A 259 12.53 24.31 12.22
C GLN A 259 13.91 24.81 11.80
N VAL A 260 13.96 25.99 11.20
CA VAL A 260 15.23 26.68 10.93
C VAL A 260 15.79 27.13 12.29
N PRO A 261 17.08 26.85 12.60
CA PRO A 261 17.72 27.33 13.82
C PRO A 261 17.62 28.84 14.02
#